data_AF-A0A3T1DFJ2-F1
#
_entry.id   AF-A0A3T1DFJ2-F1
#
_cell.length_a   1.000
_cell.length_b   1.000
_cell.length_c   1.000
_cell.angle_alpha   90.00
_cell.angle_beta   90.00
_cell.angle_gamma   90.00
#
_symmetry.space_group_name_H-M   'P 1'
#
loop_
_entity.id
_entity.type
_entity.pdbx_description
1 polymer ?
#
loop_
_entity_poly.entity_id
_entity_poly.type
_entity_poly.pdbx_seq_one_letter_code
_entity_poly.pdbx_strand_id
1 'polypeptide(L)' 'MSDEYIINLYWERSEKAIYETTLVYGRYCHKIAMNVLASKEDSDECVNDTYARAWKAIPPNRPNKSGL' A
#
# COMPACT_ATOMS: atom_id res chain seq x y z
N MET A 1 -6.32 -9.68 -8.95
CA MET A 1 -4.88 -9.45 -8.74
C MET A 1 -4.50 -9.99 -7.38
N SER A 2 -3.39 -10.73 -7.25
CA SER A 2 -2.97 -11.38 -6.00
C SER A 2 -1.93 -10.55 -5.24
N ASP A 3 -1.87 -10.73 -3.93
CA ASP A 3 -0.90 -10.03 -3.07
C ASP A 3 0.54 -10.39 -3.43
N GLU A 4 0.78 -11.64 -3.81
CA GLU A 4 2.09 -12.13 -4.24
C GLU A 4 2.60 -11.40 -5.48
N TYR A 5 1.69 -11.03 -6.40
CA TYR A 5 2.04 -10.24 -7.58
C TYR A 5 2.47 -8.83 -7.19
N ILE A 6 1.70 -8.15 -6.33
CA ILE A 6 2.03 -6.81 -5.83
C ILE A 6 3.36 -6.83 -5.06
N ILE A 7 3.57 -7.83 -4.21
CA ILE A 7 4.82 -8.00 -3.45
C ILE A 7 6.01 -8.18 -4.40
N ASN A 8 5.87 -8.97 -5.46
CA ASN A 8 6.93 -9.14 -6.46
C ASN A 8 7.25 -7.82 -7.17
N LEU A 9 6.24 -7.02 -7.54
CA LEU A 9 6.48 -5.69 -8.14
C LEU A 9 7.26 -4.75 -7.22
N TYR A 10 6.95 -4.74 -5.91
CA TYR A 10 7.73 -3.97 -4.94
C TYR A 10 9.16 -4.49 -4.82
N TRP A 11 9.35 -5.81 -4.87
CA TRP A 11 10.67 -6.45 -4.85
C TRP A 11 11.51 -6.12 -6.07
N GLU A 12 10.90 -6.11 -7.24
CA GLU A 12 11.53 -5.73 -8.51
C GLU A 12 11.72 -4.21 -8.65
N ARG A 13 11.33 -3.42 -7.64
CA ARG A 13 11.36 -1.95 -7.68
C ARG A 13 10.63 -1.40 -8.91
N SER A 14 9.52 -2.03 -9.28
CA SER A 14 8.66 -1.59 -10.37
C SER A 14 7.68 -0.53 -9.87
N GLU A 15 7.64 0.65 -10.49
CA GLU A 15 6.70 1.71 -10.13
C GLU A 15 5.23 1.29 -10.23
N LYS A 16 4.94 0.26 -11.05
CA LYS A 16 3.62 -0.38 -11.12
C LYS A 16 3.13 -0.90 -9.77
N ALA A 17 4.03 -1.22 -8.84
CA ALA A 17 3.66 -1.67 -7.50
C ALA A 17 2.70 -0.69 -6.79
N ILE A 18 2.93 0.61 -6.91
CA ILE A 18 2.10 1.64 -6.27
C ILE A 18 0.71 1.71 -6.92
N TYR A 19 0.67 1.64 -8.25
CA TYR A 19 -0.58 1.64 -9.00
C TYR A 19 -1.45 0.43 -8.64
N GLU A 20 -0.85 -0.76 -8.69
CA GLU A 20 -1.56 -2.00 -8.39
C GLU A 20 -2.00 -2.08 -6.92
N THR A 21 -1.18 -1.57 -5.99
CA THR A 21 -1.56 -1.45 -4.58
C THR A 21 -2.72 -0.49 -4.39
N THR A 22 -2.70 0.66 -5.07
CA THR A 22 -3.79 1.63 -5.00
C THR A 22 -5.10 1.04 -5.55
N LEU A 23 -5.04 0.25 -6.62
CA LEU A 23 -6.23 -0.40 -7.18
C LEU A 23 -6.86 -1.43 -6.24
N VAL A 24 -6.05 -2.24 -5.56
CA VAL A 24 -6.54 -3.31 -4.68
C VAL A 24 -6.90 -2.78 -3.30
N TYR A 25 -6.03 -1.98 -2.71
CA TYR A 25 -6.12 -1.56 -1.31
C TYR A 25 -6.63 -0.13 -1.11
N GLY A 26 -6.65 0.70 -2.16
CA GLY A 26 -6.95 2.12 -2.03
C GLY A 26 -8.28 2.43 -1.37
N ARG A 27 -9.36 1.77 -1.76
CA ARG A 27 -10.67 1.98 -1.12
C ARG A 27 -10.67 1.60 0.37
N TYR A 28 -9.95 0.54 0.73
CA TYR A 28 -9.88 0.06 2.10
C TYR A 28 -9.03 0.99 2.98
N CYS A 29 -7.83 1.34 2.52
CA CYS A 29 -6.93 2.28 3.19
C CYS A 29 -7.60 3.65 3.36
N HIS A 30 -8.28 4.14 2.33
CA HIS A 30 -8.99 5.42 2.38
C HIS A 30 -10.15 5.41 3.36
N LYS A 31 -10.93 4.32 3.41
CA LYS A 31 -12.00 4.16 4.40
C LYS A 31 -11.47 4.21 5.84
N ILE A 32 -10.33 3.56 6.11
CA ILE A 32 -9.68 3.62 7.43
C ILE A 32 -9.23 5.05 7.74
N ALA A 33 -8.54 5.70 6.81
CA ALA A 33 -8.05 7.07 6.99
C ALA A 33 -9.21 8.06 7.23
N MET A 34 -10.28 7.97 6.44
CA MET A 34 -11.48 8.80 6.60
C MET A 34 -12.17 8.61 7.94
N ASN A 35 -12.17 7.40 8.49
CA ASN A 35 -12.76 7.14 9.81
C ASN A 35 -11.96 7.77 10.95
N VAL A 36 -10.68 8.07 10.75
CA VAL A 36 -9.79 8.65 11.77
C VAL A 36 -9.67 10.17 11.58
N LEU A 37 -9.44 10.62 10.35
CA LEU A 37 -9.12 12.02 10.02
C LEU A 37 -10.36 12.84 9.69
N ALA A 38 -11.47 12.19 9.29
CA ALA A 38 -12.72 12.84 8.86
C ALA A 38 -12.57 13.92 7.77
N SER A 39 -11.44 13.91 7.05
CA SER A 39 -11.05 14.87 6.03
C SER A 39 -10.56 14.13 4.80
N LYS A 40 -11.09 14.51 3.63
CA LYS A 40 -10.76 13.84 2.38
C LYS A 40 -9.31 14.11 1.96
N GLU A 41 -8.88 15.36 1.99
CA GLU A 41 -7.51 15.75 1.63
C GLU A 41 -6.49 15.05 2.55
N ASP A 42 -6.70 15.12 3.87
CA ASP A 42 -5.77 14.48 4.81
C ASP A 42 -5.77 12.95 4.65
N SER A 43 -6.91 12.35 4.31
CA SER A 43 -7.00 10.92 4.04
C SER A 43 -6.29 10.52 2.74
N ASP A 44 -6.43 11.33 1.69
CA ASP A 44 -5.71 11.12 0.42
C ASP A 44 -4.19 11.20 0.63
N GLU A 45 -3.70 12.21 1.37
CA GLU A 45 -2.28 12.35 1.70
C GLU A 45 -1.78 11.21 2.58
N CYS A 46 -2.54 10.83 3.62
CA CYS A 46 -2.18 9.74 4.53
C CYS A 46 -2.04 8.40 3.79
N VAL A 47 -2.94 8.11 2.86
CA VAL A 47 -2.88 6.90 2.03
C VAL A 47 -1.69 6.93 1.08
N ASN A 48 -1.39 8.08 0.46
CA ASN A 48 -0.22 8.24 -0.40
C ASN A 48 1.09 8.04 0.38
N ASP A 49 1.21 8.66 1.55
CA ASP A 49 2.34 8.47 2.47
C ASP A 49 2.52 7.00 2.86
N THR A 50 1.42 6.28 3.04
CA THR A 50 1.45 4.84 3.34
C THR A 50 2.10 4.05 2.20
N TYR A 51 1.76 4.33 0.94
CA TYR A 51 2.39 3.68 -0.22
C TYR A 51 3.85 4.07 -0.38
N ALA A 52 4.20 5.34 -0.13
CA ALA A 52 5.59 5.80 -0.16
C ALA A 52 6.44 5.12 0.93
N ARG A 53 5.86 4.88 2.12
CA ARG A 53 6.50 4.09 3.19
C ARG A 53 6.65 2.63 2.79
N ALA A 54 5.63 2.01 2.20
CA ALA A 54 5.72 0.64 1.69
C ALA A 54 6.83 0.49 0.65
N TRP A 55 6.94 1.45 -0.27
CA TRP A 55 8.03 1.52 -1.26
C TRP A 55 9.41 1.64 -0.65
N LYS A 56 9.56 2.32 0.49
CA LYS A 56 10.85 2.44 1.19
C LYS A 56 11.17 1.21 2.04
N ALA A 57 10.14 0.52 2.54
CA ALA A 57 10.28 -0.63 3.44
C ALA A 57 10.54 -1.96 2.70
N ILE A 58 10.12 -2.08 1.44
CA ILE A 58 10.33 -3.24 0.58
C ILE A 58 11.32 -2.84 -0.53
N PRO A 59 12.41 -3.60 -0.80
CA PRO A 59 12.65 -5.00 -0.44
C PRO A 59 13.30 -5.34 0.92
N PRO A 60 13.92 -4.45 1.71
CA PRO A 60 14.70 -4.90 2.88
C PRO A 60 13.87 -5.70 3.88
N ASN A 61 12.55 -5.49 3.93
CA ASN A 61 11.61 -6.32 4.66
C ASN A 61 10.65 -7.03 3.70
N ARG A 62 10.80 -8.35 3.51
CA ARG A 62 9.79 -9.14 2.78
C ARG A 62 8.61 -9.42 3.71
N PRO A 63 7.38 -8.99 3.37
CA PRO A 63 6.21 -9.49 4.06
C PRO A 63 6.08 -10.99 3.79
N ASN A 64 6.39 -11.79 4.80
CA ASN A 64 6.08 -13.21 4.78
C ASN A 64 4.66 -13.36 5.29
N LYS A 65 3.84 -14.17 4.61
CA LYS A 65 2.59 -14.65 5.21
C LYS A 65 2.98 -15.52 6.40
N SER A 66 3.06 -14.95 7.60
CA SER A 66 3.03 -15.74 8.82
C SER A 66 1.64 -16.37 8.86
N GLY A 67 1.54 -17.61 8.39
CA GLY A 67 0.36 -18.44 8.53
C GLY A 67 0.19 -18.78 10.00
N LEU A 68 -0.62 -17.99 10.69
CA LEU A 68 -1.36 -18.38 11.88
C LEU A 68 -2.83 -18.08 11.62
#